data_AF-A0A531LSJ9-F1
#
_entry.id   AF-A0A531LSJ9-F1
#
_cell.length_a   1.000
_cell.length_b   1.000
_cell.length_c   1.000
_cell.angle_alpha   90.00
_cell.angle_beta   90.00
_cell.angle_gamma   90.00
#
_symmetry.space_group_name_H-M   'P 1'
#
loop_
_entity.id
_entity.type
_entity.pdbx_description
1 polymer ?
#
loop_
_entity_poly.entity_id
_entity_poly.type
_entity_poly.pdbx_seq_one_letter_code
_entity_poly.pdbx_strand_id
1 'polypeptide(L)'
;VEFMKPKEGMLTWACGFVMLKDAKNVDLAYDFINSRLDADSGKYLIQSYGYGSSLSTAFAGVAKDELDKLQLPSDPEVMLKTTIFTGPMKQNDDVAKMFEKVKAGG
;
A
#
# COMPACT_ATOMS: atom_id res chain seq x y z
N VAL A 1 -10.64 -0.65 -17.74
CA VAL A 1 -10.45 -1.76 -16.78
C VAL A 1 -11.05 -1.30 -15.46
N GLU A 2 -11.89 -2.10 -14.83
CA GLU A 2 -12.55 -1.75 -13.56
C GLU A 2 -12.04 -2.69 -12.46
N PHE A 3 -11.82 -2.16 -11.25
CA PHE A 3 -11.40 -2.98 -10.11
C PHE A 3 -12.58 -3.79 -9.56
N MET A 4 -12.31 -5.03 -9.17
CA MET A 4 -13.31 -5.92 -8.59
C MET A 4 -13.69 -5.44 -7.19
N LYS A 5 -14.98 -5.55 -6.82
CA LYS A 5 -15.49 -5.30 -5.46
C LYS A 5 -16.09 -6.60 -4.89
N PRO A 6 -15.27 -7.50 -4.33
CA PRO A 6 -15.75 -8.74 -3.73
C PRO A 6 -16.68 -8.43 -2.55
N LYS A 7 -17.79 -9.18 -2.42
CA LYS A 7 -18.76 -8.99 -1.32
C LYS A 7 -18.17 -9.36 0.05
N GLU A 8 -17.15 -10.22 0.05
CA GLU A 8 -16.41 -10.66 1.23
C GLU A 8 -15.38 -9.63 1.70
N GLY A 9 -15.12 -8.59 0.90
CA GLY A 9 -14.09 -7.58 1.15
C GLY A 9 -12.85 -7.77 0.29
N MET A 10 -12.21 -6.66 -0.09
CA MET A 10 -10.90 -6.69 -0.76
C MET A 10 -9.80 -6.93 0.26
N LEU A 11 -8.74 -7.64 -0.13
CA LEU A 11 -7.50 -7.65 0.66
C LEU A 11 -6.84 -6.26 0.56
N THR A 12 -6.30 -5.77 1.67
CA THR A 12 -5.57 -4.50 1.73
C THR A 12 -4.28 -4.69 2.51
N TRP A 13 -3.23 -4.02 2.06
CA TRP A 13 -1.88 -4.10 2.60
C TRP A 13 -1.30 -2.70 2.70
N ALA A 14 -0.34 -2.53 3.61
CA ALA A 14 0.47 -1.31 3.71
C ALA A 14 1.94 -1.66 3.56
N CYS A 15 2.60 -1.05 2.58
CA CYS A 15 4.05 -1.13 2.43
C CYS A 15 4.72 0.04 3.15
N GLY A 16 5.89 -0.18 3.71
CA GLY A 16 6.68 0.85 4.37
C GLY A 16 8.18 0.60 4.18
N PHE A 17 8.96 1.65 4.43
CA PHE A 17 10.42 1.54 4.45
C PHE A 17 10.90 1.08 5.82
N VAL A 18 11.95 0.26 5.83
CA VAL A 18 12.64 -0.18 7.04
C VAL A 18 14.12 0.12 6.86
N MET A 19 14.73 0.72 7.88
CA MET A 19 16.18 0.92 7.93
C MET A 19 16.83 -0.29 8.60
N LEU A 20 17.78 -0.94 7.91
CA LEU A 20 18.52 -2.07 8.47
C LEU A 20 19.54 -1.59 9.51
N LYS A 21 19.79 -2.40 10.54
CA LYS A 21 20.66 -2.02 11.67
C LYS A 21 22.07 -1.58 11.26
N ASP A 22 22.60 -2.17 10.18
CA ASP A 22 23.98 -1.96 9.73
C ASP A 22 24.08 -0.96 8.56
N ALA A 23 23.02 -0.15 8.34
CA ALA A 23 22.99 0.88 7.30
C ALA A 23 24.17 1.84 7.43
N LYS A 24 24.90 2.04 6.32
CA LYS A 24 26.13 2.84 6.31
C LYS A 24 25.90 4.33 6.13
N ASN A 25 24.82 4.70 5.44
CA ASN A 25 24.49 6.08 5.09
C ASN A 25 23.13 6.45 5.69
N VAL A 26 23.06 6.50 7.03
CA VAL A 26 21.80 6.72 7.77
C VAL A 26 21.17 8.07 7.42
N ASP A 27 21.97 9.13 7.33
CA ASP A 27 21.48 10.47 7.01
C ASP A 27 20.83 10.51 5.62
N LEU A 28 21.47 9.91 4.61
CA LEU A 28 20.90 9.80 3.25
C LEU A 28 19.63 8.94 3.22
N ALA A 29 19.55 7.91 4.06
CA ALA A 29 18.33 7.11 4.18
C ALA A 29 17.18 7.93 4.77
N TYR A 30 17.45 8.79 5.76
CA TYR A 30 16.47 9.74 6.27
C TYR A 30 16.07 10.78 5.24
N ASP A 31 17.04 11.36 4.51
CA ASP A 31 16.75 12.30 3.42
C ASP A 31 15.82 11.68 2.38
N PHE A 32 16.07 10.42 2.00
CA PHE A 32 15.22 9.71 1.07
C PHE A 32 13.81 9.48 1.65
N ILE A 33 13.68 8.99 2.88
CA ILE A 33 12.38 8.77 3.54
C ILE A 33 11.61 10.09 3.65
N ASN A 34 12.27 11.17 4.05
CA ASN A 34 11.67 12.51 4.14
C ASN A 34 11.20 13.00 2.77
N SER A 35 12.03 12.83 1.72
CA SER A 35 11.64 13.20 0.34
C SER A 35 10.42 12.41 -0.14
N ARG A 36 10.29 11.16 0.31
CA ARG A 36 9.16 10.29 -0.04
C ARG A 36 7.89 10.66 0.73
N LEU A 37 8.03 11.28 1.89
CA LEU A 37 6.96 11.83 2.72
C LEU A 37 6.60 13.29 2.34
N ASP A 38 7.10 13.79 1.21
CA ASP A 38 6.62 15.04 0.64
C ASP A 38 5.24 14.87 -0.02
N ALA A 39 4.39 15.90 0.04
CA ALA A 39 3.05 15.88 -0.53
C ALA A 39 3.08 15.67 -2.06
N ASP A 40 4.02 16.28 -2.78
CA ASP A 40 4.14 16.15 -4.23
C ASP A 40 4.58 14.73 -4.62
N SER A 41 5.48 14.13 -3.83
CA SER A 41 5.87 12.72 -3.98
C SER A 41 4.69 11.77 -3.80
N GLY A 42 3.88 12.00 -2.76
CA GLY A 42 2.66 11.24 -2.51
C GLY A 42 1.61 11.43 -3.60
N LYS A 43 1.41 12.66 -4.08
CA LYS A 43 0.51 12.97 -5.19
C LYS A 43 0.93 12.24 -6.46
N TYR A 44 2.21 12.30 -6.80
CA TYR A 44 2.73 11.58 -7.97
C TYR A 44 2.49 10.07 -7.88
N LEU A 45 2.64 9.48 -6.69
CA LEU A 45 2.31 8.06 -6.46
C LEU A 45 0.85 7.74 -6.80
N ILE A 46 -0.08 8.56 -6.31
CA ILE A 46 -1.52 8.37 -6.52
C ILE A 46 -1.84 8.47 -8.02
N GLN A 47 -1.42 9.56 -8.66
CA GLN A 47 -1.81 9.87 -10.05
C GLN A 47 -1.15 8.92 -11.06
N SER A 48 0.12 8.56 -10.84
CA SER A 48 0.89 7.78 -11.82
C SER A 48 0.73 6.27 -11.65
N TYR A 49 0.52 5.79 -10.42
CA TYR A 49 0.50 4.36 -10.13
C TYR A 49 -0.82 3.87 -9.53
N GLY A 50 -1.76 4.77 -9.18
CA GLY A 50 -3.03 4.39 -8.59
C GLY A 50 -2.90 3.81 -7.17
N TYR A 51 -1.79 4.07 -6.47
CA TYR A 51 -1.60 3.64 -5.09
C TYR A 51 -1.92 4.76 -4.10
N GLY A 52 -2.58 4.41 -3.00
CA GLY A 52 -2.77 5.33 -1.88
C GLY A 52 -1.45 5.76 -1.23
N SER A 53 -1.42 6.98 -0.70
CA SER A 53 -0.30 7.52 0.06
C SER A 53 -0.51 7.34 1.58
N SER A 54 0.56 7.36 2.38
CA SER A 54 0.45 7.41 3.84
C SER A 54 0.15 8.82 4.39
N LEU A 55 0.00 9.82 3.50
CA LEU A 55 -0.17 11.23 3.85
C LEU A 55 -1.52 11.74 3.37
N SER A 56 -2.32 12.29 4.29
CA SER A 56 -3.59 12.96 3.96
C SER A 56 -3.39 14.19 3.08
N THR A 57 -2.26 14.91 3.24
CA THR A 57 -1.90 16.07 2.42
C THR A 57 -1.71 15.71 0.93
N ALA A 58 -1.23 14.50 0.63
CA ALA A 58 -1.11 14.02 -0.74
C ALA A 58 -2.49 13.81 -1.39
N PHE A 59 -3.44 13.22 -0.66
CA PHE A 59 -4.82 13.05 -1.14
C PHE A 59 -5.53 14.39 -1.34
N ALA A 60 -5.31 15.36 -0.44
CA ALA A 60 -5.87 16.71 -0.58
C ALA A 60 -5.37 17.45 -1.84
N GLY A 61 -4.20 17.06 -2.36
CA GLY A 61 -3.62 17.59 -3.60
C GLY A 61 -4.12 16.94 -4.89
N VAL A 62 -4.93 15.88 -4.82
CA VAL A 62 -5.48 15.13 -5.96
C VAL A 62 -6.96 15.46 -6.14
N ALA A 63 -7.40 15.65 -7.39
CA ALA A 63 -8.79 15.96 -7.68
C ALA A 63 -9.71 14.79 -7.33
N LYS A 64 -10.91 15.09 -6.82
CA LYS A 64 -11.87 14.06 -6.41
C LYS A 64 -12.26 13.11 -7.54
N ASP A 65 -12.44 13.61 -8.75
CA ASP A 65 -12.81 12.80 -9.91
C ASP A 65 -11.69 11.81 -10.30
N GLU A 66 -10.43 12.18 -10.08
CA GLU A 66 -9.28 11.32 -10.29
C GLU A 66 -9.22 10.20 -9.23
N LEU A 67 -9.42 10.53 -7.96
CA LEU A 67 -9.52 9.55 -6.88
C LEU A 67 -10.67 8.55 -7.11
N ASP A 68 -11.84 9.05 -7.54
CA ASP A 68 -13.00 8.22 -7.85
C ASP A 68 -12.73 7.27 -9.04
N LYS A 69 -12.01 7.73 -10.09
CA LYS A 69 -11.56 6.88 -11.21
C LYS A 69 -10.61 5.78 -10.77
N LEU A 70 -9.72 6.08 -9.82
CA LEU A 70 -8.77 5.13 -9.25
C LEU A 70 -9.41 4.20 -8.20
N GLN A 71 -10.68 4.42 -7.86
CA GLN A 71 -11.39 3.75 -6.76
C GLN A 71 -10.66 3.87 -5.42
N LEU A 72 -9.97 4.99 -5.21
CA LEU A 72 -9.29 5.32 -3.98
C LEU A 72 -10.14 6.33 -3.20
N PRO A 73 -10.66 6.01 -2.01
CA PRO A 73 -11.32 7.01 -1.20
C PRO A 73 -10.30 8.06 -0.73
N SER A 74 -10.75 9.31 -0.65
CA SER A 74 -9.92 10.43 -0.17
C SER A 74 -9.53 10.30 1.31
N ASP A 75 -10.32 9.55 2.08
CA ASP A 75 -10.03 9.18 3.45
C ASP A 75 -9.54 7.72 3.50
N PRO A 76 -8.27 7.48 3.87
CA PRO A 76 -7.72 6.12 3.97
C PRO A 76 -8.41 5.27 5.05
N GLU A 77 -9.05 5.86 6.06
CA GLU A 77 -9.81 5.09 7.06
C GLU A 77 -10.96 4.30 6.43
N VAL A 78 -11.53 4.80 5.33
CA VAL A 78 -12.61 4.10 4.61
C VAL A 78 -12.09 2.76 4.09
N MET A 79 -10.89 2.72 3.50
CA MET A 79 -10.30 1.45 3.07
C MET A 79 -10.06 0.53 4.27
N LEU A 80 -9.43 1.02 5.33
CA LEU A 80 -9.09 0.18 6.48
C LEU A 80 -10.31 -0.41 7.20
N LYS A 81 -11.46 0.27 7.19
CA LYS A 81 -12.72 -0.21 7.80
C LYS A 81 -13.52 -1.15 6.90
N THR A 82 -13.38 -1.04 5.58
CA THR A 82 -14.23 -1.77 4.61
C THR A 82 -13.51 -2.94 3.94
N THR A 83 -12.21 -3.07 4.17
CA THR A 83 -11.35 -4.10 3.57
C THR A 83 -10.74 -5.01 4.63
N ILE A 84 -10.15 -6.12 4.18
CA ILE A 84 -9.44 -7.06 5.03
C ILE A 84 -7.96 -6.68 5.04
N PHE A 85 -7.50 -6.06 6.12
CA PHE A 85 -6.09 -5.70 6.28
C PHE A 85 -5.25 -6.95 6.57
N THR A 86 -4.21 -7.17 5.77
CA THR A 86 -3.31 -8.32 5.93
C THR A 86 -2.39 -8.11 7.13
N GLY A 87 -2.43 -9.03 8.09
CA GLY A 87 -1.58 -9.01 9.29
C GLY A 87 -0.67 -10.23 9.41
N PRO A 88 0.18 -10.28 10.46
CA PRO A 88 1.06 -11.42 10.71
C PRO A 88 0.26 -12.72 10.89
N MET A 89 0.64 -13.77 10.15
CA MET A 89 0.02 -15.10 10.23
C MET A 89 0.88 -16.06 11.05
N LYS A 90 0.26 -16.78 12.00
CA LYS A 90 0.96 -17.80 12.80
C LYS A 90 1.39 -19.01 11.95
N GLN A 91 0.62 -19.37 10.93
CA GLN A 91 0.88 -20.54 10.08
C GLN A 91 1.61 -20.18 8.78
N ASN A 92 2.40 -19.11 8.76
CA ASN A 92 2.99 -18.58 7.53
C ASN A 92 3.80 -19.63 6.75
N ASP A 93 4.59 -20.46 7.44
CA ASP A 93 5.40 -21.51 6.81
C ASP A 93 4.57 -22.61 6.16
N ASP A 94 3.44 -22.99 6.78
CA ASP A 94 2.55 -24.01 6.24
C ASP A 94 1.80 -23.49 5.02
N VAL A 95 1.36 -22.22 5.07
CA VAL A 95 0.75 -21.53 3.93
C VAL A 95 1.74 -21.39 2.78
N ALA A 96 3.01 -21.08 3.07
CA ALA A 96 4.06 -21.01 2.05
C ALA A 96 4.30 -22.37 1.37
N LYS A 97 4.42 -23.47 2.14
CA LYS A 97 4.55 -24.82 1.59
C LYS A 97 3.35 -25.21 0.74
N MET A 98 2.14 -24.89 1.19
CA MET A 98 0.92 -25.12 0.44
C MET A 98 0.94 -24.34 -0.88
N PHE A 99 1.37 -23.08 -0.86
CA PHE A 99 1.48 -22.24 -2.06
C PHE A 99 2.47 -22.83 -3.07
N GLU A 100 3.63 -23.32 -2.64
CA GLU A 100 4.59 -24.00 -3.52
C GLU A 100 4.00 -25.27 -4.16
N LYS A 101 3.27 -26.08 -3.38
CA LYS A 101 2.60 -27.27 -3.89
C LYS A 101 1.54 -26.93 -4.95
N VAL A 102 0.73 -25.89 -4.71
CA VAL A 102 -0.27 -25.41 -5.67
C VAL A 102 0.40 -24.93 -6.97
N LYS A 103 1.50 -24.16 -6.87
CA LYS A 103 2.26 -23.73 -8.06
C LYS A 103 2.83 -24.90 -8.86
N ALA A 104 3.20 -26.00 -8.20
CA ALA A 104 3.73 -27.21 -8.84
C ALA A 104 2.65 -28.05 -9.56
N GLY A 105 1.38 -27.69 -9.47
CA GLY A 105 0.27 -28.42 -10.10
C GLY A 105 -0.55 -29.29 -9.15
N GLY A 106 -0.26 -29.25 -7.85
CA GLY A 106 -1.00 -30.00 -6.82
C GLY A 106 -0.33 -31.29 -6.38
#